data_AF-A0A4U9HVH6-F1
#
_entry.id   AF-A0A4U9HVH6-F1
#
_cell.length_a   1.000
_cell.length_b   1.000
_cell.length_c   1.000
_cell.angle_alpha   90.00
_cell.angle_beta   90.00
_cell.angle_gamma   90.00
#
_symmetry.space_group_name_H-M   'P 1'
#
loop_
_entity.id
_entity.type
_entity.pdbx_description
1 polymer ?
#
loop_
_entity_poly.entity_id
_entity_poly.type
_entity_poly.pdbx_seq_one_letter_code
_entity_poly.pdbx_strand_id
1 'polypeptide(L)'
;MTPFLTEYFARTGWQQPVSVDIETLRALHLQHNSTIPFENIDVVLPREIQLDDQSLVDKLVNGRRGGYCFEQNGLLSGCCVR
;
A
#
# COMPACT_ATOMS: atom_id res chain seq x y z
N MET A 1 -13.73 1.88 10.06
CA MET A 1 -12.44 1.88 9.35
C MET A 1 -11.47 1.05 10.15
N THR A 2 -10.81 0.05 9.57
CA THR A 2 -9.78 -0.74 10.27
C THR A 2 -8.50 0.08 10.49
N PRO A 3 -7.61 -0.31 11.42
CA PRO A 3 -6.30 0.34 11.57
C PRO A 3 -5.51 0.38 10.26
N PHE A 4 -5.47 -0.74 9.54
CA PHE A 4 -4.86 -0.86 8.22
C PHE A 4 -5.34 0.20 7.24
N LEU A 5 -6.67 0.37 7.09
CA LEU A 5 -7.24 1.34 6.16
C LEU A 5 -6.90 2.79 6.56
N THR A 6 -6.90 3.06 7.86
CA THR A 6 -6.53 4.39 8.40
C THR A 6 -5.10 4.74 8.02
N GLU A 7 -4.17 3.81 8.22
CA GLU A 7 -2.74 3.99 7.92
C GLU A 7 -2.50 4.06 6.41
N TYR A 8 -3.14 3.20 5.62
CA TYR A 8 -3.05 3.20 4.17
C TYR A 8 -3.55 4.53 3.56
N PHE A 9 -4.71 5.03 4.02
CA PHE A 9 -5.22 6.33 3.57
C PHE A 9 -4.30 7.48 3.99
N ALA A 10 -3.73 7.44 5.19
CA ALA A 10 -2.71 8.41 5.61
C ALA A 10 -1.44 8.34 4.73
N ARG A 11 -0.98 7.12 4.35
CA ARG A 11 0.19 6.93 3.49
C ARG A 11 -0.01 7.46 2.08
N THR A 12 -1.18 7.21 1.53
CA THR A 12 -1.57 7.61 0.17
C THR A 12 -2.10 9.04 0.12
N GLY A 13 -2.41 9.67 1.26
CA GLY A 13 -3.02 11.00 1.29
C GLY A 13 -4.48 11.02 0.82
N TRP A 14 -5.17 9.88 0.95
CA TRP A 14 -6.58 9.76 0.58
C TRP A 14 -7.46 10.51 1.58
N GLN A 15 -8.21 11.50 1.10
CA GLN A 15 -9.11 12.33 1.92
C GLN A 15 -10.58 12.30 1.45
N GLN A 16 -10.87 11.52 0.41
CA GLN A 16 -12.21 11.43 -0.15
C GLN A 16 -13.05 10.38 0.60
N PRO A 17 -14.39 10.49 0.57
CA PRO A 17 -15.25 9.40 1.01
C PRO A 17 -14.91 8.09 0.28
N VAL A 18 -15.06 6.96 0.97
CA VAL A 18 -14.79 5.64 0.41
C VAL A 18 -16.11 4.91 0.20
N SER A 19 -16.34 4.45 -1.03
CA SER A 19 -17.44 3.57 -1.40
C SER A 19 -16.91 2.34 -2.15
N VAL A 20 -17.65 1.23 -2.09
CA VAL A 20 -17.28 -0.01 -2.80
C VAL A 20 -17.79 0.07 -4.24
N ASP A 21 -17.15 0.94 -5.02
CA ASP A 21 -17.47 1.19 -6.43
C ASP A 21 -16.20 1.35 -7.30
N ILE A 22 -16.42 1.38 -8.62
CA ILE A 22 -15.32 1.40 -9.60
C ILE A 22 -14.61 2.76 -9.62
N GLU A 23 -15.32 3.84 -9.32
CA GLU A 23 -14.79 5.19 -9.21
C GLU A 23 -13.76 5.29 -8.08
N THR A 24 -14.13 4.81 -6.89
CA THR A 24 -13.24 4.77 -5.72
C THR A 24 -12.03 3.88 -5.99
N LEU A 25 -12.23 2.70 -6.58
CA LEU A 25 -11.12 1.80 -6.92
C LEU A 25 -10.11 2.45 -7.89
N ARG A 26 -10.60 3.10 -8.96
CA ARG A 26 -9.74 3.77 -9.94
C ARG A 26 -8.92 4.88 -9.29
N ALA A 27 -9.56 5.69 -8.45
CA ALA A 27 -8.90 6.80 -7.78
C ALA A 27 -7.89 6.31 -6.74
N LEU A 28 -8.21 5.28 -5.94
CA LEU A 28 -7.26 4.65 -5.01
C LEU A 28 -6.07 4.03 -5.75
N HIS A 29 -6.31 3.34 -6.86
CA HIS A 29 -5.25 2.75 -7.67
C HIS A 29 -4.31 3.82 -8.23
N LEU A 30 -4.83 4.95 -8.71
CA LEU A 30 -4.01 6.07 -9.18
C LEU A 30 -3.19 6.69 -8.03
N GLN A 31 -3.82 6.90 -6.88
CA GLN A 31 -3.17 7.48 -5.71
C GLN A 31 -2.05 6.57 -5.17
N HIS A 32 -2.27 5.26 -5.14
CA HIS A 32 -1.27 4.26 -4.78
C HIS A 32 -0.02 4.39 -5.65
N ASN A 33 -0.19 4.34 -6.98
CA ASN A 33 0.90 4.45 -7.95
C ASN A 33 1.65 5.80 -7.85
N SER A 34 0.94 6.87 -7.50
CA SER A 34 1.53 8.21 -7.40
C SER A 34 2.29 8.43 -6.09
N THR A 35 2.09 7.59 -5.07
CA THR A 35 2.61 7.83 -3.72
C THR A 35 3.54 6.74 -3.20
N ILE A 36 3.40 5.49 -3.62
CA ILE A 36 4.23 4.37 -3.17
C ILE A 36 5.15 3.95 -4.32
N PRO A 37 6.46 4.25 -4.24
CA PRO A 37 7.37 4.02 -5.34
C PRO A 37 7.57 2.52 -5.60
N PHE A 38 7.75 2.15 -6.86
CA PHE A 38 8.24 0.83 -7.22
C PHE A 38 9.76 0.77 -7.03
N GLU A 39 10.25 -0.15 -6.20
CA GLU A 39 11.68 -0.29 -5.88
C GLU A 39 12.06 -1.73 -5.51
N ASN A 40 13.36 -2.04 -5.61
CA ASN A 40 13.94 -3.35 -5.31
C ASN A 40 15.18 -3.26 -4.38
N ILE A 41 15.29 -2.21 -3.58
CA ILE A 41 16.43 -1.90 -2.71
C ILE A 41 16.71 -3.04 -1.71
N ASP A 42 15.68 -3.67 -1.15
CA ASP A 42 15.89 -4.79 -0.21
C ASP A 42 16.52 -6.01 -0.89
N VAL A 43 16.23 -6.25 -2.18
CA VAL A 43 16.88 -7.32 -2.96
C VAL A 43 18.36 -7.02 -3.14
N VAL A 44 18.70 -5.74 -3.41
CA VAL A 44 20.09 -5.30 -3.58
C VAL A 44 20.87 -5.32 -2.26
N LEU A 45 20.19 -5.10 -1.13
CA LEU A 45 20.77 -5.09 0.23
C LEU A 45 20.69 -6.44 0.96
N PRO A 46 20.70 -7.55 0.22
CA PRO A 46 20.20 -8.89 0.61
C PRO A 46 19.32 -8.96 1.88
N ARG A 47 18.21 -8.21 1.90
CA ARG A 47 17.21 -8.27 2.97
C ARG A 47 16.04 -9.16 2.56
N GLU A 48 15.52 -9.90 3.52
CA GLU A 48 14.34 -10.74 3.30
C GLU A 48 13.09 -9.90 3.04
N ILE A 49 12.21 -10.38 2.16
CA ILE A 49 10.95 -9.72 1.79
C ILE A 49 9.81 -10.46 2.48
N GLN A 50 9.16 -9.78 3.43
CA GLN A 50 8.01 -10.29 4.17
C GLN A 50 6.71 -9.77 3.53
N LEU A 51 5.70 -10.65 3.39
CA LEU A 51 4.46 -10.37 2.64
C LEU A 51 3.19 -10.42 3.51
N ASP A 52 3.31 -10.62 4.82
CA ASP A 52 2.17 -10.49 5.73
C ASP A 52 1.75 -9.02 5.91
N ASP A 53 0.49 -8.81 6.30
CA ASP A 53 -0.09 -7.46 6.40
C ASP A 53 0.72 -6.51 7.27
N GLN A 54 1.21 -6.99 8.41
CA GLN A 54 1.93 -6.15 9.37
C GLN A 54 3.27 -5.71 8.77
N SER A 55 4.03 -6.64 8.19
CA SER A 55 5.29 -6.31 7.52
C SER A 55 5.12 -5.36 6.34
N LEU A 56 4.06 -5.54 5.54
CA LEU A 56 3.77 -4.66 4.39
C LEU A 56 3.46 -3.23 4.86
N VAL A 57 2.62 -3.08 5.89
CA VAL A 57 2.31 -1.79 6.49
C VAL A 57 3.58 -1.16 7.09
N ASP A 58 4.34 -1.91 7.87
CA ASP A 58 5.55 -1.38 8.51
C ASP A 58 6.58 -0.89 7.49
N LYS A 59 6.75 -1.61 6.38
CA LYS A 59 7.67 -1.20 5.31
C LYS A 59 7.10 -0.06 4.46
N LEU A 60 5.97 -0.28 3.80
CA LEU A 60 5.46 0.58 2.73
C LEU A 60 4.76 1.83 3.30
N VAL A 61 4.07 1.67 4.43
CA VAL A 61 3.29 2.73 5.06
C VAL A 61 4.13 3.47 6.10
N ASN A 62 4.52 2.80 7.19
CA ASN A 62 5.20 3.44 8.32
C ASN A 62 6.64 3.84 7.96
N GLY A 63 7.38 2.93 7.31
CA GLY A 63 8.73 3.19 6.80
C GLY A 63 8.77 4.11 5.58
N ARG A 64 7.61 4.47 5.02
CA ARG A 64 7.46 5.29 3.80
C ARG A 64 8.32 4.81 2.62
N ARG A 65 8.52 3.50 2.52
CA ARG A 65 9.28 2.88 1.44
C ARG A 65 8.40 2.49 0.27
N GLY A 66 9.04 1.90 -0.74
CA GLY A 66 8.39 1.24 -1.84
C GLY A 66 8.53 -0.28 -1.74
N GLY A 67 8.14 -0.94 -2.82
CA GLY A 67 8.33 -2.36 -3.01
C GLY A 67 8.05 -2.73 -4.46
N TYR A 68 8.29 -3.99 -4.79
CA TYR A 68 7.98 -4.52 -6.12
C TYR A 68 6.60 -5.20 -6.16
N CYS A 69 6.33 -5.99 -7.21
CA CYS A 69 4.99 -6.49 -7.54
C CYS A 69 4.25 -7.18 -6.39
N PHE A 70 4.90 -8.07 -5.62
CA PHE A 70 4.21 -8.79 -4.54
C PHE A 70 3.79 -7.87 -3.38
N GLU A 71 4.62 -6.89 -3.06
CA GLU A 71 4.42 -5.98 -1.93
C GLU A 71 3.37 -4.92 -2.27
N GLN A 72 3.47 -4.33 -3.46
CA GLN A 72 2.53 -3.32 -3.96
C GLN A 72 1.12 -3.90 -4.08
N ASN A 73 0.99 -5.05 -4.74
CA ASN A 73 -0.30 -5.69 -4.94
C ASN A 73 -0.85 -6.27 -3.63
N GLY A 74 0.01 -6.75 -2.72
CA GLY A 74 -0.41 -7.19 -1.39
C GLY A 74 -1.04 -6.06 -0.60
N LEU A 75 -0.39 -4.90 -0.55
CA LEU A 75 -0.90 -3.72 0.15
C LEU A 75 -2.21 -3.20 -0.48
N LEU A 76 -2.26 -3.10 -1.82
CA LEU A 76 -3.46 -2.63 -2.51
C LEU A 76 -4.64 -3.59 -2.34
N SER A 77 -4.41 -4.90 -2.52
CA SER A 77 -5.43 -5.94 -2.29
C SER A 77 -5.97 -5.84 -0.87
N GLY A 78 -5.08 -5.67 0.11
CA GLY A 78 -5.43 -5.47 1.50
C GLY A 78 -6.34 -4.27 1.78
N CYS A 79 -6.25 -3.21 0.97
CA CYS A 79 -7.17 -2.08 1.04
C CYS A 79 -8.54 -2.42 0.43
N CYS A 80 -8.59 -3.25 -0.62
CA CYS A 80 -9.81 -3.53 -1.37
C CYS A 80 -10.70 -4.63 -0.77
N VAL A 81 -10.15 -5.50 0.09
CA VAL A 81 -10.87 -6.65 0.66
C VAL A 81 -11.30 -6.46 2.12
N ARG A 82 -11.11 -5.27 2.70
CA ARG A 82 -11.33 -4.96 4.11
C ARG A 82 -12.39 -3.89 4.35
#